data_AF-A0A7I9ZQ39-F1
#
_entry.id   AF-A0A7I9ZQ39-F1
#
_cell.length_a   1.000
_cell.length_b   1.000
_cell.length_c   1.000
_cell.angle_alpha   90.00
_cell.angle_beta   90.00
_cell.angle_gamma   90.00
#
_symmetry.space_group_name_H-M   'P 1'
#
loop_
_entity.id
_entity.type
_entity.pdbx_description
1 polymer ?
#
loop_
_entity_poly.entity_id
_entity_poly.type
_entity_poly.pdbx_seq_one_letter_code
_entity_poly.pdbx_strand_id
1 'polypeptide(L)'
;MAREDADTAREEALVAEPWADCWKALPMTDADTGELTGMMAIPTIDGKELWGARAAFDFLDAGDDREAVEEVLSRYFSALDGNIEHLFFVFSAALCTIAEHVMPPMLDKLEQEASDYRSRILLADAAANAWRTRASDDLRGRDDHEGEDS
;
A
#
# COMPACT_ATOMS: atom_id res chain seq x y z
N MET A 1 13.90 23.24 6.87
CA MET A 1 13.97 22.73 8.26
C MET A 1 12.95 21.62 8.47
N ALA A 2 11.71 21.85 8.93
CA ALA A 2 10.78 20.73 9.23
C ALA A 2 10.50 19.74 8.06
N ARG A 3 10.47 20.21 6.81
CA ARG A 3 10.30 19.34 5.62
C ARG A 3 11.58 18.54 5.29
N GLU A 4 12.74 19.18 5.40
CA GLU A 4 14.05 18.54 5.19
C GLU A 4 14.37 17.54 6.31
N ASP A 5 13.95 17.83 7.54
CA ASP A 5 14.09 16.91 8.68
C ASP A 5 13.21 15.67 8.48
N ALA A 6 12.01 15.83 7.91
CA ALA A 6 11.13 14.72 7.55
C ALA A 6 11.70 13.88 6.39
N ASP A 7 12.26 14.52 5.36
CA ASP A 7 12.93 13.84 4.25
C ASP A 7 14.15 13.04 4.75
N THR A 8 14.93 13.60 5.69
CA THR A 8 16.08 12.91 6.30
C THR A 8 15.63 11.70 7.13
N ALA A 9 14.61 11.86 7.97
CA ALA A 9 14.06 10.75 8.76
C ALA A 9 13.50 9.62 7.87
N ARG A 10 12.92 9.96 6.71
CA ARG A 10 12.53 8.98 5.69
C ARG A 10 13.73 8.20 5.17
N GLU A 11 14.79 8.90 4.76
CA GLU A 11 16.00 8.27 4.22
C GLU A 11 16.65 7.32 5.23
N GLU A 12 16.72 7.73 6.50
CA GLU A 12 17.25 6.90 7.59
C GLU A 12 16.40 5.65 7.83
N ALA A 13 15.07 5.77 7.80
CA ALA A 13 14.16 4.63 7.95
C ALA A 13 14.37 3.60 6.83
N LEU A 14 14.46 4.05 5.57
CA LEU A 14 14.67 3.18 4.41
C LEU A 14 16.00 2.41 4.46
N VAL A 15 17.04 3.01 5.04
CA VAL A 15 18.37 2.39 5.19
C VAL A 15 18.41 1.34 6.33
N ALA A 16 17.62 1.54 7.38
CA ALA A 16 17.65 0.69 8.58
C ALA A 16 16.88 -0.64 8.44
N GLU A 17 16.07 -0.80 7.39
CA GLU A 17 15.17 -1.94 7.25
C GLU A 17 15.90 -3.28 6.95
N PRO A 18 15.55 -4.40 7.63
CA PRO A 18 16.25 -5.68 7.54
C PRO A 18 15.83 -6.49 6.31
N TRP A 19 16.14 -5.99 5.11
CA TRP A 19 15.65 -6.55 3.85
C TRP A 19 16.20 -7.92 3.48
N ALA A 20 17.49 -8.12 3.67
CA ALA A 20 18.22 -9.27 3.12
C ALA A 20 17.87 -10.58 3.84
N ASP A 21 17.33 -10.49 5.05
CA ASP A 21 17.11 -11.65 5.93
C ASP A 21 15.71 -12.27 5.78
N CYS A 22 14.79 -11.61 5.08
CA CYS A 22 13.37 -11.99 5.06
C CYS A 22 12.93 -12.78 3.81
N TRP A 23 13.88 -13.10 2.93
CA TRP A 23 13.65 -13.86 1.70
C TRP A 23 13.92 -15.34 1.92
N LYS A 24 12.94 -16.19 1.60
CA LYS A 24 13.12 -17.64 1.62
C LYS A 24 13.29 -18.15 0.20
N ALA A 25 14.43 -18.77 -0.07
CA ALA A 25 14.62 -19.53 -1.30
C ALA A 25 13.86 -20.87 -1.18
N LEU A 26 12.92 -21.10 -2.10
CA LEU A 26 12.19 -22.34 -2.25
C LEU A 26 12.63 -23.03 -3.55
N PRO A 27 12.96 -24.32 -3.53
CA PRO A 27 13.22 -25.07 -4.75
C PRO A 27 11.92 -25.18 -5.57
N MET A 28 12.02 -24.87 -6.85
CA MET A 28 10.97 -25.04 -7.83
C MET A 28 11.16 -26.39 -8.53
N THR A 29 10.08 -27.14 -8.67
CA THR A 29 10.06 -28.39 -9.45
C THR A 29 9.06 -28.27 -10.58
N ASP A 30 9.41 -28.83 -11.73
CA ASP A 30 8.50 -29.02 -12.85
C ASP A 30 7.32 -29.90 -12.43
N ALA A 31 6.10 -29.47 -12.76
CA ALA A 31 4.87 -30.12 -12.28
C ALA A 31 4.65 -31.52 -12.88
N ASP A 32 5.18 -31.77 -14.07
CA ASP A 32 4.94 -32.99 -14.83
C ASP A 32 6.07 -34.01 -14.64
N THR A 33 7.30 -33.54 -14.45
CA THR A 33 8.51 -34.38 -14.35
C THR A 33 9.07 -34.46 -12.92
N GLY A 34 8.69 -33.54 -12.03
CA GLY A 34 9.22 -33.45 -10.67
C GLY A 34 10.70 -33.04 -10.61
N GLU A 35 11.30 -32.68 -11.75
CA GLU A 35 12.70 -32.25 -11.81
C GLU A 35 12.86 -30.83 -11.28
N LEU A 36 13.99 -30.55 -10.63
CA LEU A 36 14.27 -29.25 -10.04
C LEU A 36 14.59 -28.23 -11.15
N THR A 37 13.71 -27.25 -11.34
CA THR A 37 13.79 -26.26 -12.43
C THR A 37 14.46 -24.95 -12.02
N GLY A 38 14.58 -24.70 -10.71
CA GLY A 38 15.25 -23.51 -10.20
C GLY A 38 15.00 -23.26 -8.73
N MET A 39 15.37 -22.06 -8.27
CA MET A 39 15.05 -21.55 -6.93
C MET A 39 14.17 -20.31 -7.10
N MET A 40 13.00 -20.30 -6.49
CA MET A 40 12.17 -19.10 -6.36
C MET A 40 12.45 -18.46 -5.01
N ALA A 41 12.77 -17.17 -5.00
CA ALA A 41 12.90 -16.43 -3.75
C ALA A 41 11.56 -15.77 -3.45
N ILE A 42 10.91 -16.22 -2.37
CA ILE A 42 9.62 -15.71 -1.94
C ILE A 42 9.80 -14.99 -0.59
N PRO A 43 9.24 -13.78 -0.40
CA PRO A 43 9.13 -13.20 0.93
C PRO A 43 8.36 -14.13 1.87
N THR A 44 8.93 -14.44 3.04
CA THR A 44 8.24 -15.17 4.12
C THR A 44 6.99 -14.40 4.57
N ILE A 45 6.13 -14.98 5.41
CA ILE A 45 4.99 -14.23 5.99
C ILE A 45 5.51 -12.97 6.69
N ASP A 46 6.52 -13.12 7.56
CA ASP A 46 7.23 -12.01 8.21
C ASP A 46 7.83 -11.02 7.20
N GLY A 47 8.38 -11.53 6.08
CA GLY A 47 8.90 -10.69 4.99
C GLY A 47 7.81 -9.91 4.24
N LYS A 48 6.61 -10.48 4.09
CA LYS A 48 5.44 -9.81 3.51
C LYS A 48 4.90 -8.74 4.45
N GLU A 49 4.93 -8.98 5.76
CA GLU A 49 4.54 -8.00 6.77
C GLU A 49 5.49 -6.81 6.79
N LEU A 50 6.81 -7.06 6.75
CA LEU A 50 7.82 -5.99 6.65
C LEU A 50 7.70 -5.21 5.34
N TRP A 51 7.51 -5.89 4.21
CA TRP A 51 7.24 -5.23 2.93
C TRP A 51 5.95 -4.42 2.95
N GLY A 52 4.92 -4.91 3.63
CA GLY A 52 3.67 -4.20 3.84
C GLY A 52 3.85 -2.94 4.67
N ALA A 53 4.63 -3.00 5.75
CA ALA A 53 4.92 -1.84 6.58
C ALA A 53 5.63 -0.72 5.79
N ARG A 54 6.56 -1.09 4.90
CA ARG A 54 7.14 -0.13 3.97
C ARG A 54 6.15 0.38 2.94
N ALA A 55 5.33 -0.50 2.36
CA ALA A 55 4.33 -0.08 1.38
C ALA A 55 3.36 0.94 1.99
N ALA A 56 2.98 0.74 3.25
CA ALA A 56 2.21 1.71 4.02
C ALA A 56 2.92 3.07 4.09
N PHE A 57 4.21 3.08 4.42
CA PHE A 57 5.00 4.31 4.44
C PHE A 57 5.06 4.99 3.07
N ASP A 58 5.39 4.24 2.02
CA ASP A 58 5.49 4.75 0.65
C ASP A 58 4.17 5.34 0.14
N PHE A 59 3.03 4.69 0.42
CA PHE A 59 1.72 5.21 0.05
C PHE A 59 1.33 6.47 0.83
N LEU A 60 1.71 6.56 2.10
CA LEU A 60 1.45 7.75 2.91
C LEU A 60 2.34 8.92 2.49
N ASP A 61 3.60 8.67 2.10
CA ASP A 61 4.52 9.69 1.60
C ASP A 61 4.07 10.23 0.24
N ALA A 62 3.53 9.36 -0.64
CA ALA A 62 2.93 9.77 -1.92
C ALA A 62 1.70 10.67 -1.72
N GLY A 63 0.95 10.50 -0.64
CA GLY A 63 -0.14 11.39 -0.25
C GLY A 63 -1.28 11.47 -1.29
N ASP A 64 -1.51 12.66 -1.83
CA ASP A 64 -2.53 12.93 -2.86
C ASP A 64 -1.96 12.97 -4.29
N ASP A 65 -0.65 12.76 -4.46
CA ASP A 65 0.00 12.71 -5.77
C ASP A 65 -0.27 11.37 -6.47
N ARG A 66 -1.11 11.43 -7.50
CA ARG A 66 -1.52 10.24 -8.26
C ARG A 66 -0.35 9.58 -8.99
N GLU A 67 0.59 10.35 -9.53
CA GLU A 67 1.73 9.81 -10.28
C GLU A 67 2.69 9.09 -9.31
N ALA A 68 2.94 9.68 -8.15
CA ALA A 68 3.73 9.05 -7.10
C ALA A 68 3.09 7.75 -6.59
N VAL A 69 1.77 7.72 -6.39
CA VAL A 69 1.05 6.48 -6.03
C VAL A 69 1.19 5.41 -7.11
N GLU A 70 1.12 5.77 -8.39
CA GLU A 70 1.31 4.84 -9.50
C GLU A 70 2.74 4.31 -9.59
N GLU A 71 3.75 5.14 -9.29
CA GLU A 71 5.14 4.72 -9.20
C GLU A 71 5.36 3.70 -8.07
N VAL A 72 4.79 3.96 -6.88
CA VAL A 72 4.83 3.02 -5.76
C VAL A 72 4.20 1.69 -6.16
N LEU A 73 3.01 1.71 -6.75
CA LEU A 73 2.35 0.49 -7.25
C LEU A 73 3.24 -0.24 -8.25
N SER A 74 3.75 0.45 -9.26
CA SER A 74 4.61 -0.13 -10.31
C SER A 74 5.83 -0.82 -9.72
N ARG A 75 6.50 -0.18 -8.75
CA ARG A 75 7.66 -0.75 -8.06
C ARG A 75 7.33 -2.08 -7.38
N TYR A 76 6.22 -2.15 -6.63
CA TYR A 76 5.82 -3.38 -5.95
C TYR A 76 5.42 -4.48 -6.93
N PHE A 77 4.70 -4.13 -8.00
CA PHE A 77 4.35 -5.06 -9.07
C PHE A 77 5.59 -5.65 -9.76
N SER A 78 6.56 -4.81 -10.13
CA SER A 78 7.81 -5.25 -10.75
C SER A 78 8.67 -6.09 -9.80
N ALA A 79 8.73 -5.73 -8.52
CA ALA A 79 9.56 -6.43 -7.55
C ALA A 79 9.04 -7.84 -7.21
N LEU A 80 7.76 -8.12 -7.46
CA LEU A 80 7.15 -9.44 -7.30
C LEU A 80 6.85 -10.15 -8.62
N ASP A 81 7.43 -9.68 -9.72
CA ASP A 81 7.26 -10.23 -11.07
C ASP A 81 5.77 -10.40 -11.45
N GLY A 82 4.93 -9.43 -11.05
CA GLY A 82 3.50 -9.44 -11.31
C GLY A 82 2.71 -10.49 -10.52
N ASN A 83 3.29 -11.15 -9.52
CA ASN A 83 2.59 -12.18 -8.75
C ASN A 83 1.54 -11.58 -7.80
N ILE A 84 0.28 -11.62 -8.25
CA ILE A 84 -0.89 -11.01 -7.60
C ILE A 84 -1.13 -11.55 -6.19
N GLU A 85 -0.92 -12.85 -5.96
CA GLU A 85 -1.15 -13.45 -4.63
C GLU A 85 -0.16 -12.88 -3.60
N HIS A 86 1.09 -12.66 -4.00
CA HIS A 86 2.10 -12.08 -3.12
C HIS A 86 1.85 -10.60 -2.88
N LEU A 87 1.43 -9.87 -3.93
CA LEU A 87 1.02 -8.47 -3.82
C LEU A 87 -0.16 -8.30 -2.86
N PHE A 88 -1.14 -9.20 -2.90
CA PHE A 88 -2.27 -9.18 -1.99
C PHE A 88 -1.82 -9.23 -0.52
N PHE A 89 -0.87 -10.10 -0.18
CA PHE A 89 -0.35 -10.17 1.20
C PHE A 89 0.41 -8.90 1.60
N VAL A 90 1.23 -8.36 0.71
CA VAL A 90 1.98 -7.11 0.98
C VAL A 90 1.03 -5.94 1.20
N PHE A 91 0.03 -5.76 0.33
CA PHE A 91 -0.94 -4.67 0.48
C PHE A 91 -1.89 -4.88 1.66
N SER A 92 -2.26 -6.12 1.99
CA SER A 92 -3.02 -6.41 3.20
C SER A 92 -2.23 -6.04 4.47
N ALA A 93 -0.96 -6.40 4.53
CA ALA A 93 -0.08 -6.01 5.64
C ALA A 93 0.14 -4.49 5.71
N ALA A 94 0.20 -3.80 4.57
CA ALA A 94 0.24 -2.34 4.52
C ALA A 94 -1.00 -1.71 5.13
N LEU A 95 -2.19 -2.19 4.75
CA LEU A 95 -3.45 -1.71 5.32
C LEU A 95 -3.55 -1.95 6.82
N CYS A 96 -3.15 -3.14 7.30
CA CYS A 96 -3.05 -3.44 8.73
C CYS A 96 -2.09 -2.49 9.44
N THR A 97 -0.90 -2.24 8.87
CA THR A 97 0.08 -1.32 9.45
C THR A 97 -0.48 0.09 9.58
N ILE A 98 -1.13 0.61 8.53
CA ILE A 98 -1.77 1.92 8.56
C ILE A 98 -2.83 1.97 9.67
N ALA A 99 -3.73 0.98 9.72
CA ALA A 99 -4.86 0.98 10.65
C ALA A 99 -4.43 0.81 12.12
N GLU A 100 -3.44 -0.03 12.40
CA GLU A 100 -3.08 -0.45 13.75
C GLU A 100 -1.93 0.36 14.35
N HIS A 101 -1.03 0.88 13.53
CA HIS A 101 0.22 1.49 14.01
C HIS A 101 0.39 2.96 13.60
N VAL A 102 -0.17 3.39 12.47
CA VAL A 102 -0.02 4.77 11.99
C VAL A 102 -1.19 5.66 12.40
N MET A 103 -2.41 5.23 12.08
CA MET A 103 -3.60 6.03 12.32
C MET A 103 -3.86 6.34 13.80
N PRO A 104 -3.70 5.40 14.76
CA PRO A 104 -3.94 5.69 16.16
C PRO A 104 -3.09 6.85 16.71
N PRO A 105 -1.73 6.83 16.61
CA PRO A 105 -0.93 7.95 17.11
C PRO A 105 -1.15 9.26 16.34
N MET A 106 -1.50 9.21 15.04
CA MET A 106 -1.86 10.41 14.29
C MET A 106 -3.15 11.06 14.82
N LEU A 107 -4.18 10.25 15.06
CA LEU A 107 -5.44 10.72 15.63
C LEU A 107 -5.25 11.22 17.06
N ASP A 108 -4.46 10.53 17.88
CA ASP A 108 -4.15 10.98 19.24
C ASP A 108 -3.46 12.35 19.24
N LYS A 109 -2.48 12.56 18.35
CA LYS A 109 -1.83 13.89 18.20
C LYS A 109 -2.82 14.97 17.77
N LEU A 110 -3.70 14.67 16.80
CA LEU A 110 -4.71 15.62 16.34
C LEU A 110 -5.73 15.98 17.45
N GLU A 111 -6.18 14.99 18.20
CA GLU A 111 -7.23 15.16 19.21
C GLU A 111 -6.72 15.72 20.53
N GLN A 112 -5.57 15.24 21.01
CA GLN A 112 -5.05 15.59 22.33
C GLN A 112 -4.07 16.76 22.28
N GLU A 113 -3.14 16.77 21.33
CA GLU A 113 -2.09 17.80 21.27
C GLU A 113 -2.58 19.04 20.52
N ALA A 114 -3.34 18.87 19.43
CA ALA A 114 -3.91 20.00 18.68
C ALA A 114 -5.32 20.39 19.13
N SER A 115 -5.99 19.59 19.98
CA SER A 115 -7.40 19.79 20.39
C SER A 115 -8.36 19.93 19.19
N ASP A 116 -8.03 19.31 18.05
CA ASP A 116 -8.73 19.47 16.78
C ASP A 116 -9.56 18.23 16.42
N TYR A 117 -10.64 18.04 17.18
CA TYR A 117 -11.63 16.99 16.91
C TYR A 117 -12.39 17.21 15.59
N ARG A 118 -12.35 18.44 15.04
CA ARG A 118 -13.03 18.78 13.78
C ARG A 118 -12.30 18.16 12.59
N SER A 119 -10.97 18.11 12.63
CA SER A 119 -10.18 17.39 11.62
C SER A 119 -10.58 15.91 11.50
N ARG A 120 -10.94 15.24 12.60
CA ARG A 120 -11.44 13.84 12.54
C ARG A 120 -12.77 13.71 11.78
N ILE A 121 -13.67 14.66 11.95
CA ILE A 121 -14.93 14.70 11.20
C ILE A 121 -14.64 14.94 9.71
N LEU A 122 -13.73 15.87 9.40
CA LEU A 122 -13.33 16.17 8.02
C LEU A 122 -12.70 14.95 7.33
N LEU A 123 -11.90 14.14 8.05
CA LEU A 123 -11.36 12.88 7.52
C LEU A 123 -12.47 11.88 7.18
N ALA A 124 -13.49 11.75 8.04
CA ALA A 124 -14.64 10.88 7.78
C ALA A 124 -15.46 11.37 6.57
N ASP A 125 -15.67 12.68 6.46
CA ASP A 125 -16.35 13.28 5.31
C ASP A 125 -15.55 13.10 4.02
N ALA A 126 -14.22 13.26 4.07
CA ALA A 126 -13.34 13.02 2.95
C ALA A 126 -13.41 11.56 2.46
N ALA A 127 -13.38 10.58 3.39
CA ALA A 127 -13.55 9.17 3.05
C ALA A 127 -14.92 8.89 2.39
N ALA A 128 -15.99 9.44 2.97
CA ALA A 128 -17.34 9.28 2.42
C ALA A 128 -17.49 9.92 1.04
N ASN A 129 -16.87 11.08 0.81
CA ASN A 129 -16.84 11.73 -0.50
C ASN A 129 -16.05 10.89 -1.51
N ALA A 130 -14.90 10.35 -1.10
CA ALA A 130 -14.05 9.53 -1.95
C ALA A 130 -14.76 8.28 -2.48
N TRP A 131 -15.59 7.61 -1.67
CA TRP A 131 -16.40 6.48 -2.14
C TRP A 131 -17.60 6.93 -2.98
N ARG A 132 -18.26 8.03 -2.60
CA ARG A 132 -19.40 8.58 -3.35
C ARG A 132 -19.03 8.98 -4.77
N THR A 133 -17.88 9.63 -4.97
CA THR A 133 -17.40 10.00 -6.30
C THR A 133 -17.23 8.75 -7.17
N ARG A 134 -16.53 7.73 -6.67
CA ARG A 134 -16.28 6.48 -7.41
C ARG A 134 -17.57 5.71 -7.71
N ALA A 135 -18.50 5.63 -6.75
CA ALA A 135 -19.79 4.99 -6.96
C ALA A 135 -20.70 5.77 -7.93
N SER A 136 -20.58 7.10 -7.98
CA SER A 136 -21.37 7.94 -8.89
C SER A 136 -20.83 7.91 -10.32
N ASP A 137 -19.52 7.83 -10.49
CA ASP A 137 -18.88 7.67 -11.80
C ASP A 137 -19.27 6.32 -12.44
N ASP A 138 -19.36 5.25 -11.64
CA ASP A 138 -19.84 3.92 -12.06
C ASP A 138 -21.33 3.92 -12.49
N LEU A 139 -22.15 4.80 -11.91
CA LEU A 139 -23.57 4.92 -12.26
C LEU A 139 -23.79 5.75 -13.53
N ARG A 140 -22.94 6.77 -13.79
CA ARG A 140 -23.04 7.60 -15.00
C ARG A 140 -22.57 6.86 -16.26
N GLY A 141 -21.57 5.99 -16.16
CA GLY A 141 -21.12 5.17 -17.29
C GLY A 141 -22.10 4.08 -17.71
N ARG A 142 -23.15 3.81 -16.92
CA ARG A 142 -24.15 2.78 -17.22
C ARG A 142 -25.36 3.33 -18.00
N ASP A 143 -25.68 4.61 -17.81
CA ASP A 143 -26.80 5.28 -18.49
C ASP A 143 -26.44 5.70 -19.93
N ASP A 144 -25.15 5.88 -20.25
CA ASP A 144 -24.70 6.30 -21.58
C ASP A 144 -24.63 5.14 -22.61
N HIS A 145 -24.81 3.88 -22.19
CA HIS A 145 -24.77 2.70 -23.07
C HIS A 145 -26.15 2.09 -23.40
N GLU A 146 -27.25 2.61 -22.84
CA GLU A 146 -28.62 2.14 -23.17
C GLU A 146 -29.35 3.04 -24.19
N GLY A 147 -28.66 4.03 -24.78
CA GLY A 147 -29.26 5.01 -25.71
C GLY A 147 -28.86 4.89 -27.18
N GLU A 148 -27.94 3.98 -27.54
CA GLU A 148 -27.50 3.78 -28.93
C GLU A 148 -27.60 2.31 -29.32
N ASP A 149 -28.83 1.79 -29.43
CA ASP A 149 -29.16 0.79 -30.45
C ASP A 149 -30.68 0.68 -30.64
N SER A 150 -31.10 1.06 -31.86
CA SER A 150 -32.39 0.82 -32.56
C SER A 150 -33.61 1.70 -32.25
#